data_AF-A0AA40VNJ6-F1
#
_entry.id   AF-A0AA40VNJ6-F1
#
_cell.length_a   1.000
_cell.length_b   1.000
_cell.length_c   1.000
_cell.angle_alpha   90.00
_cell.angle_beta   90.00
_cell.angle_gamma   90.00
#
_symmetry.space_group_name_H-M   'P 1'
#
loop_
_entity.id
_entity.type
_entity.pdbx_description
1 polymer ?
#
loop_
_entity_poly.entity_id
_entity_poly.type
_entity_poly.pdbx_seq_one_letter_code
_entity_poly.pdbx_strand_id
1 'polypeptide(L)' 'MWGSRTESTDAAILTRSDGDVETISVPTVSPVAAEADAVIRALRDERAEVPEMPWAETRAVARLLEGWLTGIH' A
#
# COMPACT_ATOMS: atom_id res chain seq x y z
N MET A 1 -4.31 -19.91 -5.38
CA MET A 1 -3.17 -19.07 -4.98
C MET A 1 -3.71 -17.68 -4.69
N TRP A 2 -3.83 -17.29 -3.41
CA TRP A 2 -4.01 -15.87 -3.07
C TRP A 2 -2.71 -15.17 -3.48
N GLY A 3 -2.77 -14.19 -4.38
CA GLY A 3 -1.59 -13.44 -4.84
C GLY A 3 -1.15 -13.65 -6.29
N SER A 4 -1.97 -14.27 -7.17
CA SER A 4 -1.64 -14.33 -8.61
C SER A 4 -1.95 -13.04 -9.39
N ARG A 5 -2.33 -11.95 -8.70
CA ARG A 5 -2.49 -10.64 -9.33
C ARG A 5 -1.14 -9.93 -9.31
N THR A 6 -0.41 -10.09 -10.42
CA THR A 6 0.80 -9.30 -10.71
C THR A 6 0.44 -7.83 -10.99
N GLU A 7 -0.83 -7.55 -11.32
CA GLU A 7 -1.35 -6.23 -11.65
C GLU A 7 -2.55 -5.88 -10.77
N SER A 8 -2.54 -4.68 -10.19
CA SER A 8 -3.72 -4.10 -9.53
C SER A 8 -4.82 -3.87 -10.56
N THR A 9 -6.08 -3.92 -10.12
CA THR A 9 -7.23 -3.59 -10.98
C THR A 9 -7.09 -2.18 -11.54
N ASP A 10 -7.01 -2.07 -12.87
CA ASP A 10 -6.79 -0.85 -13.64
C ASP A 10 -8.10 -0.24 -14.18
N ALA A 11 -9.18 -1.02 -14.16
CA ALA A 11 -10.51 -0.59 -14.50
C ALA A 11 -11.60 -1.32 -13.68
N ALA A 12 -12.69 -0.61 -13.41
CA ALA A 12 -13.92 -1.13 -12.83
C ALA A 12 -15.13 -0.66 -13.63
N ILE A 13 -16.19 -1.46 -13.65
CA ILE A 13 -17.49 -1.05 -14.20
C ILE A 13 -18.44 -0.86 -13.02
N LEU A 14 -18.91 0.38 -12.83
CA LEU A 14 -19.95 0.71 -11.88
C LEU A 14 -21.30 0.65 -12.59
N THR A 15 -22.14 -0.32 -12.21
CA THR A 15 -23.53 -0.40 -12.68
C THR A 15 -24.45 0.11 -11.58
N ARG A 16 -25.26 1.13 -11.91
CA ARG A 16 -26.26 1.71 -11.01
C ARG A 16 -27.62 1.05 -11.21
N SER A 17 -28.49 1.12 -10.19
CA SER A 17 -29.80 0.47 -10.20
C SER A 17 -30.80 1.04 -11.22
N ASP A 18 -30.56 2.25 -11.71
CA ASP A 18 -31.30 2.90 -12.79
C ASP A 18 -30.83 2.45 -14.19
N GLY A 19 -29.84 1.56 -14.26
CA GLY A 19 -29.28 1.04 -15.50
C GLY A 19 -28.13 1.87 -16.06
N ASP A 20 -27.71 2.94 -15.38
CA ASP A 20 -26.53 3.69 -15.76
C ASP A 20 -25.25 2.86 -15.55
N VAL A 21 -24.31 2.96 -16.49
CA VAL A 21 -23.07 2.19 -16.50
C VAL A 21 -21.90 3.14 -16.71
N GLU A 22 -21.00 3.17 -15.72
CA GLU A 22 -19.81 4.01 -15.72
C GLU A 22 -18.55 3.14 -15.70
N THR A 23 -17.65 3.39 -16.66
CA THR A 23 -16.31 2.80 -16.64
C THR A 23 -15.39 3.70 -15.84
N ILE A 24 -14.86 3.17 -14.74
CA ILE A 24 -13.87 3.84 -13.90
C ILE A 24 -12.50 3.27 -14.28
N SER A 25 -11.62 4.11 -14.82
CA SER A 25 -10.22 3.74 -15.03
C SER A 25 -9.35 4.39 -13.96
N VAL A 26 -8.48 3.60 -13.35
CA VAL A 26 -7.48 4.09 -12.38
C VAL A 26 -6.10 3.68 -12.86
N PRO A 27 -5.10 4.58 -12.80
CA PRO A 27 -3.73 4.21 -13.12
C PRO A 27 -3.27 3.06 -12.22
N THR A 28 -2.77 1.98 -12.83
CA THR A 28 -2.12 0.91 -12.09
C THR A 28 -0.82 1.43 -11.52
N VAL A 29 -0.77 1.59 -10.20
CA VAL A 29 0.46 1.90 -9.48
C VAL A 29 1.06 0.59 -9.00
N SER A 30 2.31 0.32 -9.39
CA SER A 30 3.09 -0.75 -8.77
C SER A 30 3.44 -0.30 -7.34
N PRO A 31 2.95 -0.99 -6.30
CA PRO A 31 3.21 -0.58 -4.92
C PRO A 31 4.72 -0.58 -4.61
N VAL A 32 5.46 -1.55 -5.15
CA VAL A 32 6.92 -1.64 -4.97
C VAL A 32 7.65 -0.49 -5.68
N ALA A 33 7.18 -0.07 -6.86
CA ALA A 33 7.78 1.07 -7.56
C ALA A 33 7.52 2.38 -6.79
N ALA A 34 6.30 2.57 -6.29
CA ALA A 34 5.96 3.73 -5.46
C ALA A 34 6.80 3.78 -4.17
N GLU A 35 7.01 2.64 -3.52
CA GLU A 35 7.88 2.52 -2.35
C GLU A 35 9.34 2.88 -2.70
N ALA A 36 9.87 2.33 -3.79
CA ALA A 36 11.23 2.62 -4.24
C ALA A 36 11.43 4.11 -4.53
N ASP A 37 10.48 4.76 -5.21
CA ASP A 37 10.52 6.19 -5.48
C ASP A 37 10.52 7.03 -4.19
N ALA A 38 9.73 6.65 -3.19
CA ALA A 38 9.70 7.34 -1.90
C ALA A 38 11.05 7.22 -1.18
N VAL A 39 11.65 6.03 -1.16
CA VAL A 39 12.98 5.79 -0.58
C VAL A 39 14.05 6.61 -1.29
N ILE A 40 14.06 6.62 -2.63
CA ILE A 40 15.02 7.41 -3.42
C ILE A 40 14.92 8.91 -3.08
N ARG A 41 13.70 9.44 -2.92
CA ARG A 41 13.50 10.85 -2.53
C ARG A 41 14.01 11.12 -1.11
N ALA A 42 13.70 10.25 -0.15
CA ALA A 42 14.19 10.40 1.22
C ALA A 42 15.72 10.36 1.31
N LEU A 43 16.37 9.45 0.57
CA LEU A 43 17.82 9.36 0.51
C LEU A 43 18.46 10.61 -0.11
N ARG A 44 17.85 11.19 -1.15
CA ARG A 44 18.29 12.46 -1.74
C ARG A 44 18.20 13.63 -0.77
N ASP A 45 17.21 13.60 0.11
CA ASP A 45 17.01 14.59 1.16
C ASP A 45 17.81 14.28 2.45
N GLU A 46 18.73 13.32 2.41
CA GLU A 46 19.55 12.86 3.55
C GLU A 46 18.71 12.40 4.76
N ARG A 47 17.49 11.92 4.51
CA ARG A 47 16.59 11.43 5.56
C ARG A 47 16.83 9.96 5.83
N ALA A 48 16.70 9.60 7.10
CA ALA A 48 16.77 8.21 7.55
C ALA A 48 15.42 7.47 7.45
N GLU A 49 14.32 8.17 7.19
CA GLU A 49 12.97 7.60 7.09
C GLU A 49 12.12 8.34 6.04
N VAL A 50 11.09 7.68 5.52
CA VAL A 50 10.11 8.29 4.61
C VAL A 50 8.94 8.87 5.42
N PRO A 51 8.41 10.05 5.08
CA PRO A 51 7.26 10.64 5.77
C PRO A 51 6.01 9.74 5.77
N GLU A 52 5.85 8.93 4.73
CA GLU A 52 4.73 8.02 4.55
C GLU A 52 4.79 6.78 5.45
N MET A 53 5.96 6.46 6.02
CA MET A 53 6.16 5.37 6.97
C MET A 53 7.31 5.69 7.95
N PRO A 54 7.04 6.51 8.98
CA PRO A 54 8.03 6.85 10.00
C PRO A 54 8.41 5.64 10.86
N TRP A 55 9.62 5.68 11.45
CA TRP A 55 10.10 4.64 12.36
C TRP A 55 9.25 4.46 13.62
N ALA A 56 8.47 5.47 14.02
CA ALA A 56 7.48 5.30 15.08
C ALA A 56 6.43 4.23 14.74
N GLU A 57 5.94 4.23 13.50
CA GLU A 57 4.92 3.29 13.02
C GLU A 57 5.53 1.89 12.84
N THR A 58 6.71 1.79 12.23
CA THR A 58 7.43 0.52 12.11
C THR A 58 7.65 -0.14 13.48
N ARG A 59 8.04 0.65 14.49
CA ARG A 59 8.19 0.15 15.87
C ARG A 59 6.86 -0.28 16.49
N ALA A 60 5.78 0.44 16.25
CA ALA A 60 4.46 0.08 16.74
C ALA A 60 4.00 -1.26 16.15
N VAL A 61 4.15 -1.44 14.83
CA VAL A 61 3.84 -2.70 14.14
C VAL A 61 4.70 -3.85 14.68
N ALA A 62 6.00 -3.63 14.84
CA ALA A 62 6.91 -4.65 15.37
C ALA A 62 6.46 -5.15 16.76
N ARG A 63 6.06 -4.24 17.66
CA ARG A 63 5.54 -4.61 19.00
C ARG A 63 4.24 -5.39 18.94
N LEU A 64 3.32 -5.02 18.04
CA LEU A 64 2.06 -5.74 17.86
C LEU A 64 2.31 -7.16 17.35
N LEU A 65 3.22 -7.31 16.38
CA LEU A 65 3.60 -8.61 15.83
C LEU A 65 4.33 -9.48 16.86
N GLU A 66 5.25 -8.89 17.63
CA GLU A 66 5.95 -9.58 18.73
C GLU A 66 4.95 -10.07 19.75
N GLY A 67 4.04 -9.21 20.17
CA GLY A 67 3.02 -9.61 21.09
C GLY A 67 2.12 -10.71 20.50
N TRP A 68 1.69 -10.61 19.24
CA TRP A 68 0.87 -11.64 18.60
C TRP A 68 1.59 -12.99 18.60
N LEU A 69 2.89 -12.98 18.32
CA LEU A 69 3.73 -14.18 18.38
C LEU A 69 3.76 -14.79 19.79
N THR A 70 3.78 -13.95 20.83
CA THR A 70 3.71 -14.40 22.23
C THR A 70 2.29 -14.62 22.74
N GLY A 71 1.26 -14.35 21.92
CA GLY A 71 -0.15 -14.60 22.20
C GLY A 71 -0.91 -13.50 22.96
N ILE A 72 -0.58 -12.21 22.80
CA ILE A 72 -1.07 -11.07 23.66
C ILE A 72 -2.49 -11.31 24.21
N HIS A 73 -2.72 -11.35 25.53
CA HIS A 73 -1.93 -10.82 26.66
C HIS A 73 -1.12 -11.85 27.46
#